data_AF-A0A1S9CBL3-F1
#
_entry.id   AF-A0A1S9CBL3-F1
#
_cell.length_a   1.000
_cell.length_b   1.000
_cell.length_c   1.000
_cell.angle_alpha   90.00
_cell.angle_beta   90.00
_cell.angle_gamma   90.00
#
_symmetry.space_group_name_H-M   'P 1'
#
loop_
_entity.id
_entity.type
_entity.pdbx_description
1 polymer ?
#
loop_
_entity_poly.entity_id
_entity_poly.type
_entity_poly.pdbx_seq_one_letter_code
_entity_poly.pdbx_strand_id
1 'polypeptide(L)'
;RKNIPFDKIEECIEDIAGIRIMCQFEEDIKTVISLVKQRHEKDLFVIRERDYITNMKPSGYKSYHIIIRYPVQTAKGEKHILAEIQIRTLAMNFWATIEHSLRYKYKQNMPKDIQDRLNKAAMAAYKLDEEMAQIREEVLKSQKVFTEEANLIGDIFNNIQNLAGRNTSENMNNIYETFWKLWEENNLDKLREFDNRLLHCLDEKIV
;
A
#
# COMPACT_ATOMS: atom_id res chain seq x y z
N ARG A 1 2.65 -25.99 -20.68
CA ARG A 1 1.30 -25.97 -20.05
C ARG A 1 1.23 -27.16 -19.11
N LYS A 2 0.80 -26.97 -17.84
CA LYS A 2 0.56 -28.10 -16.92
C LYS A 2 -0.72 -28.80 -17.39
N ASN A 3 -0.62 -30.08 -17.73
CA ASN A 3 -1.70 -30.87 -18.34
C ASN A 3 -2.71 -31.30 -17.26
N ILE A 4 -3.48 -30.35 -16.73
CA ILE A 4 -4.38 -30.55 -15.59
C ILE A 4 -5.82 -30.70 -16.12
N PRO A 5 -6.54 -31.78 -15.75
CA PRO A 5 -7.97 -31.95 -16.06
C PRO A 5 -8.82 -30.79 -15.55
N PHE A 6 -9.88 -30.40 -16.28
CA PHE A 6 -10.72 -29.23 -15.96
C PHE A 6 -11.34 -29.31 -14.55
N ASP A 7 -11.71 -30.51 -14.15
CA ASP A 7 -12.22 -30.92 -12.84
C ASP A 7 -11.20 -30.81 -11.69
N LYS A 8 -9.90 -30.64 -12.00
CA LYS A 8 -8.82 -30.45 -11.01
C LYS A 8 -8.13 -29.10 -11.12
N ILE A 9 -8.61 -28.21 -12.01
CA ILE A 9 -8.03 -26.88 -12.18
C ILE A 9 -8.03 -26.11 -10.85
N GLU A 10 -9.15 -26.15 -10.13
CA GLU A 10 -9.33 -25.42 -8.87
C GLU A 10 -8.43 -25.92 -7.72
N GLU A 11 -8.06 -27.20 -7.75
CA GLU A 11 -7.20 -27.83 -6.73
C GLU A 11 -5.70 -27.74 -7.10
N CYS A 12 -5.37 -27.66 -8.39
CA CYS A 12 -3.99 -27.78 -8.87
C CYS A 12 -3.39 -26.47 -9.41
N ILE A 13 -4.20 -25.44 -9.69
CA ILE A 13 -3.71 -24.13 -10.13
C ILE A 13 -3.69 -23.20 -8.91
N GLU A 14 -2.48 -22.98 -8.39
CA GLU A 14 -2.21 -22.15 -7.22
C GLU A 14 -2.46 -20.64 -7.51
N ASP A 15 -2.56 -20.24 -8.79
CA ASP A 15 -2.61 -18.84 -9.25
C ASP A 15 -3.95 -18.48 -9.95
N ILE A 16 -5.07 -19.14 -9.62
CA ILE A 16 -6.39 -18.77 -10.19
C ILE A 16 -6.81 -17.38 -9.71
N ALA A 17 -6.58 -17.10 -8.44
CA ALA A 17 -6.74 -15.78 -7.84
C ALA A 17 -5.35 -15.26 -7.45
N GLY A 18 -5.00 -14.08 -7.95
CA GLY A 18 -3.72 -13.42 -7.68
C GLY A 18 -3.92 -12.06 -7.04
N ILE A 19 -3.32 -11.85 -5.87
CA ILE A 19 -3.31 -10.57 -5.16
C ILE A 19 -1.87 -10.05 -5.18
N ARG A 20 -1.70 -8.76 -5.50
CA ARG A 20 -0.40 -8.10 -5.43
C ARG A 20 -0.43 -6.97 -4.42
N ILE A 21 0.41 -7.07 -3.39
CA ILE A 21 0.59 -6.04 -2.38
C ILE A 21 1.89 -5.31 -2.67
N MET A 22 1.77 -4.01 -2.94
CA MET A 22 2.89 -3.13 -3.22
C MET A 22 3.34 -2.43 -1.95
N CYS A 23 4.60 -2.64 -1.57
CA CYS A 23 5.25 -2.01 -0.43
C CYS A 23 6.14 -0.86 -0.90
N GLN A 24 6.30 0.17 -0.07
CA GLN A 24 7.23 1.26 -0.36
C GLN A 24 8.67 0.81 -0.10
N PHE A 25 8.91 0.08 0.99
CA PHE A 25 10.23 -0.41 1.37
C PHE A 25 10.27 -1.93 1.52
N GLU A 26 11.47 -2.52 1.49
CA GLU A 26 11.65 -3.97 1.68
C GLU A 26 11.29 -4.38 3.13
N GLU A 27 11.53 -3.52 4.11
CA GLU A 27 11.16 -3.75 5.52
C GLU A 27 9.65 -3.93 5.69
N ASP A 28 8.85 -3.18 4.93
CA ASP A 28 7.39 -3.25 5.02
C ASP A 28 6.86 -4.60 4.53
N ILE A 29 7.61 -5.29 3.65
CA ILE A 29 7.27 -6.65 3.20
C ILE A 29 7.21 -7.60 4.41
N LYS A 30 8.16 -7.50 5.35
CA LYS A 30 8.17 -8.33 6.57
C LYS A 30 6.95 -8.05 7.44
N THR A 31 6.56 -6.78 7.54
CA THR A 31 5.34 -6.36 8.25
C THR A 31 4.09 -6.96 7.61
N VAL A 32 3.94 -6.87 6.28
CA VAL A 32 2.81 -7.46 5.55
C VAL A 32 2.77 -8.98 5.71
N ILE A 33 3.91 -9.66 5.60
CA ILE A 33 3.99 -11.12 5.84
C ILE A 33 3.47 -11.46 7.23
N SER A 34 3.92 -10.74 8.26
CA SER A 34 3.46 -10.93 9.65
C SER A 34 1.94 -10.75 9.77
N LEU A 35 1.39 -9.69 9.19
CA LEU A 35 -0.05 -9.43 9.20
C LEU A 35 -0.86 -10.53 8.49
N VAL A 36 -0.40 -11.02 7.35
CA VAL A 36 -1.04 -12.14 6.65
C VAL A 36 -0.97 -13.41 7.49
N LYS A 37 0.15 -13.69 8.16
CA LYS A 37 0.30 -14.84 9.05
C LYS A 37 -0.59 -14.77 10.29
N GLN A 38 -0.79 -13.59 10.86
CA GLN A 38 -1.68 -13.41 12.02
C GLN A 38 -3.15 -13.71 11.72
N ARG A 39 -3.52 -13.74 10.44
CA ARG A 39 -4.85 -14.11 9.91
C ARG A 39 -5.01 -15.61 9.65
N HIS A 40 -3.93 -16.38 9.78
CA HIS A 40 -3.97 -17.82 9.64
C HIS A 40 -4.96 -18.44 10.63
N GLU A 41 -5.84 -19.33 10.13
CA GLU A 41 -6.88 -20.04 10.88
C GLU A 41 -7.98 -19.15 11.48
N LYS A 42 -8.00 -17.85 11.15
CA LYS A 42 -9.08 -16.93 11.52
C LYS A 42 -10.04 -16.72 10.35
N ASP A 43 -9.48 -16.24 9.24
CA ASP A 43 -10.23 -15.90 8.03
C ASP A 43 -9.54 -16.40 6.75
N LEU A 44 -8.29 -16.88 6.84
CA LEU A 44 -7.57 -17.52 5.74
C LEU A 44 -6.66 -18.64 6.25
N PHE A 45 -6.22 -19.53 5.35
CA PHE A 45 -5.25 -20.57 5.68
C PHE A 45 -3.98 -20.40 4.83
N VAL A 46 -2.83 -20.20 5.47
CA VAL A 46 -1.54 -20.17 4.79
C VAL A 46 -1.15 -21.62 4.43
N ILE A 47 -0.92 -21.89 3.16
CA ILE A 47 -0.60 -23.24 2.65
C ILE A 47 0.90 -23.37 2.38
N ARG A 48 1.51 -22.36 1.74
CA ARG A 48 2.93 -22.40 1.39
C ARG A 48 3.49 -21.01 1.20
N GLU A 49 4.77 -20.84 1.52
CA GLU A 49 5.51 -19.60 1.31
C GLU A 49 6.71 -19.85 0.40
N ARG A 50 7.05 -18.85 -0.42
CA ARG A 50 8.28 -18.84 -1.22
C ARG A 50 8.92 -17.47 -1.09
N ASP A 51 10.08 -17.46 -0.45
CA ASP A 51 10.90 -16.27 -0.27
C ASP A 51 11.94 -16.17 -1.40
N TYR A 52 11.71 -15.27 -2.36
CA TYR A 52 12.70 -14.93 -3.40
C TYR A 52 13.41 -13.60 -3.12
N ILE A 53 13.18 -12.98 -1.96
CA ILE A 53 13.87 -11.77 -1.53
C ILE A 53 15.23 -12.17 -0.96
N THR A 54 15.22 -13.10 0.00
CA THR A 54 16.43 -13.66 0.62
C THR A 54 17.13 -14.65 -0.32
N ASN A 55 16.35 -15.46 -1.05
CA ASN A 55 16.87 -16.44 -2.00
C ASN A 55 16.64 -15.99 -3.45
N MET A 56 17.40 -14.98 -3.87
CA MET A 56 17.29 -14.39 -5.20
C MET A 56 17.54 -15.43 -6.30
N LYS A 57 16.69 -15.43 -7.34
CA LYS A 57 16.95 -16.27 -8.52
C LYS A 57 18.17 -15.75 -9.30
N PRO A 58 18.87 -16.61 -10.06
CA PRO A 58 19.96 -16.18 -10.94
C PRO A 58 19.56 -15.09 -11.96
N SER A 59 18.27 -14.94 -12.25
CA SER A 59 17.72 -13.90 -13.11
C SER A 59 17.60 -12.52 -12.45
N GLY A 60 17.89 -12.38 -11.16
CA GLY A 60 17.66 -11.13 -10.40
C GLY A 60 16.22 -10.95 -9.90
N TYR A 61 15.37 -11.98 -10.05
CA TYR A 61 13.96 -11.92 -9.61
C TYR A 61 13.86 -11.92 -8.08
N LYS A 62 13.18 -10.91 -7.55
CA LYS A 62 12.82 -10.76 -6.13
C LYS A 62 11.31 -10.57 -5.96
N SER A 63 10.74 -11.29 -5.01
CA SER A 63 9.33 -11.22 -4.59
C SER A 63 9.11 -12.14 -3.40
N TYR A 64 8.16 -11.82 -2.54
CA TYR A 64 7.63 -12.79 -1.58
C TYR A 64 6.31 -13.36 -2.08
N HIS A 65 6.11 -14.67 -1.98
CA HIS A 65 4.88 -15.33 -2.42
C HIS A 65 4.28 -16.13 -1.28
N ILE A 66 2.99 -15.93 -1.02
CA ILE A 66 2.22 -16.70 -0.04
C ILE A 66 1.04 -17.32 -0.77
N ILE A 67 0.98 -18.65 -0.79
CA ILE A 67 -0.20 -19.38 -1.24
C ILE A 67 -1.12 -19.54 -0.05
N ILE A 68 -2.35 -19.06 -0.19
CA ILE A 68 -3.40 -19.18 0.81
C ILE A 68 -4.58 -19.98 0.27
N ARG A 69 -5.34 -20.57 1.18
CA ARG A 69 -6.68 -21.09 0.94
C ARG A 69 -7.67 -20.16 1.64
N TYR A 70 -8.60 -19.60 0.88
CA TYR A 70 -9.53 -18.57 1.36
C TYR A 70 -10.98 -19.05 1.22
N PRO A 71 -11.79 -19.05 2.31
CA PRO A 71 -13.21 -19.38 2.23
C PRO A 71 -14.00 -18.21 1.63
N VAL A 72 -14.74 -18.48 0.55
CA VAL A 72 -15.61 -17.50 -0.13
C VAL A 72 -17.05 -18.00 -0.06
N GLN A 73 -17.96 -17.11 0.38
CA GLN A 73 -19.38 -17.41 0.38
C GLN A 73 -19.95 -17.26 -1.04
N THR A 74 -20.63 -18.29 -1.53
CA THR A 74 -21.30 -18.29 -2.83
C THR A 74 -22.78 -18.63 -2.68
N ALA A 75 -23.58 -18.41 -3.72
CA ALA A 75 -25.00 -18.79 -3.72
C ALA A 75 -25.25 -20.31 -3.52
N LYS A 76 -24.22 -21.15 -3.70
CA LYS A 76 -24.26 -22.62 -3.50
C LYS A 76 -23.65 -23.05 -2.16
N GLY A 77 -23.31 -22.10 -1.29
CA GLY A 77 -22.61 -22.34 -0.03
C GLY A 77 -21.16 -21.86 -0.04
N GLU A 78 -20.45 -22.17 1.05
CA GLU A 78 -19.05 -21.81 1.22
C GLU A 78 -18.16 -22.65 0.29
N LYS A 79 -17.25 -21.98 -0.41
CA LYS A 79 -16.25 -22.60 -1.27
C LYS A 79 -14.87 -22.09 -0.90
N HIS A 80 -13.94 -23.02 -0.70
CA HIS A 80 -12.54 -22.67 -0.50
C HIS A 80 -11.83 -22.57 -1.83
N ILE A 81 -11.08 -21.48 -2.04
CA ILE A 81 -10.28 -21.26 -3.24
C ILE A 81 -8.81 -21.07 -2.87
N LEU A 82 -7.92 -21.44 -3.79
CA LEU A 82 -6.50 -21.09 -3.69
C LEU A 82 -6.27 -19.69 -4.25
N ALA A 83 -5.46 -18.91 -3.54
CA ALA A 83 -5.00 -17.61 -4.01
C ALA A 83 -3.51 -17.43 -3.73
N GLU A 84 -2.81 -16.79 -4.66
CA GLU A 84 -1.42 -16.37 -4.49
C GLU A 84 -1.37 -14.89 -4.11
N ILE A 85 -0.73 -14.58 -2.98
CA ILE A 85 -0.38 -13.23 -2.57
C ILE A 85 1.09 -12.99 -2.90
N GLN A 86 1.34 -12.04 -3.80
CA GLN A 86 2.68 -11.55 -4.13
C GLN A 86 2.93 -10.23 -3.41
N ILE A 87 4.01 -10.15 -2.65
CA ILE A 87 4.40 -8.93 -1.92
C ILE A 87 5.73 -8.44 -2.49
N ARG A 88 5.77 -7.18 -2.94
CA ARG A 88 6.91 -6.58 -3.67
C ARG A 88 7.07 -5.09 -3.38
N THR A 89 8.29 -4.58 -3.54
CA THR A 89 8.51 -3.13 -3.70
C THR A 89 8.10 -2.67 -5.10
N LEU A 90 7.90 -1.36 -5.27
CA LEU A 90 7.62 -0.75 -6.58
C LEU A 90 8.69 -1.11 -7.62
N ALA A 91 9.97 -1.05 -7.24
CA ALA A 91 11.09 -1.36 -8.13
C ALA A 91 11.09 -2.85 -8.54
N MET A 92 10.87 -3.76 -7.58
CA MET A 92 10.74 -5.20 -7.86
C MET A 92 9.59 -5.49 -8.83
N ASN A 93 8.43 -4.86 -8.62
CA ASN A 93 7.28 -5.07 -9.50
C ASN A 93 7.49 -4.52 -10.92
N PHE A 94 8.11 -3.35 -11.04
CA PHE A 94 8.46 -2.78 -12.33
C PHE A 94 9.37 -3.73 -13.11
N TRP A 95 10.47 -4.16 -12.49
CA TRP A 95 11.40 -5.10 -13.10
C TRP A 95 10.74 -6.43 -13.48
N ALA A 96 9.99 -7.05 -12.56
CA ALA A 96 9.35 -8.34 -12.78
C ALA A 96 8.29 -8.31 -13.90
N THR A 97 7.60 -7.18 -14.06
CA THR A 97 6.60 -7.00 -15.14
C THR A 97 7.25 -6.96 -16.51
N ILE A 98 8.38 -6.25 -16.64
CA ILE A 98 9.16 -6.21 -17.88
C ILE A 98 9.79 -7.57 -18.18
N GLU A 99 10.40 -8.21 -17.18
CA GLU A 99 11.01 -9.53 -17.33
C GLU A 99 9.99 -10.57 -17.81
N HIS A 100 8.82 -10.61 -17.18
CA HIS A 100 7.74 -11.53 -17.56
C HIS A 100 7.28 -11.29 -19.01
N SER A 101 7.13 -10.03 -19.41
CA SER A 101 6.72 -9.67 -20.77
C SER A 101 7.75 -10.11 -21.81
N LEU A 102 9.04 -9.92 -21.52
CA LEU A 102 10.13 -10.35 -22.39
C LEU A 102 10.26 -11.87 -22.43
N ARG A 103 10.14 -12.57 -21.29
CA ARG A 103 10.09 -14.04 -21.27
C ARG A 103 8.91 -14.59 -22.04
N TYR A 104 7.75 -13.93 -22.00
CA TYR A 104 6.61 -14.36 -22.80
C TYR A 104 6.90 -14.24 -24.31
N LYS A 105 7.46 -13.11 -24.74
CA LYS A 105 7.81 -12.86 -26.15
C LYS A 105 8.89 -13.81 -26.67
N TYR A 106 9.97 -13.99 -25.92
CA TYR A 106 11.14 -14.76 -26.36
C TYR A 106 11.13 -16.22 -25.90
N LYS A 107 10.24 -16.60 -24.98
CA LYS A 107 10.19 -17.93 -24.34
C LYS A 107 11.57 -18.32 -23.80
N GLN A 108 12.18 -19.38 -24.34
CA GLN A 108 13.51 -19.83 -23.95
C GLN A 108 14.64 -19.22 -24.80
N ASN A 109 14.31 -18.49 -25.88
CA ASN A 109 15.28 -17.95 -26.84
C ASN A 109 15.55 -16.46 -26.61
N MET A 110 15.65 -16.03 -25.35
CA MET A 110 15.94 -14.62 -25.05
C MET A 110 17.38 -14.29 -25.44
N PRO A 111 17.62 -13.28 -26.29
CA PRO A 111 18.96 -12.85 -26.65
C PRO A 111 19.81 -12.48 -25.42
N LYS A 112 21.11 -12.80 -25.46
CA LYS A 112 22.02 -12.63 -24.32
C LYS A 112 22.18 -11.16 -23.91
N ASP A 113 22.22 -10.25 -24.88
CA ASP A 113 22.25 -8.81 -24.65
C ASP A 113 21.03 -8.31 -23.87
N ILE A 114 19.84 -8.85 -24.14
CA ILE A 114 18.62 -8.53 -23.40
C ILE A 114 18.65 -9.12 -21.98
N GLN A 115 19.13 -10.35 -21.83
CA GLN A 115 19.31 -10.96 -20.50
C GLN A 115 20.29 -10.14 -19.64
N ASP A 116 21.41 -9.71 -20.22
CA ASP A 116 22.41 -8.90 -19.52
C ASP A 116 21.83 -7.54 -19.12
N ARG A 117 21.01 -6.91 -19.99
CA ARG A 117 20.30 -5.67 -19.65
C ARG A 117 19.27 -5.87 -18.53
N LEU A 118 18.53 -6.97 -18.53
CA LEU A 118 17.59 -7.30 -17.46
C LEU A 118 18.32 -7.50 -16.13
N ASN A 119 19.43 -8.24 -16.12
CA ASN A 119 20.23 -8.45 -14.91
C ASN A 119 20.78 -7.12 -14.37
N LYS A 120 21.30 -6.23 -15.25
CA LYS A 120 21.73 -4.89 -14.84
C LYS A 120 20.59 -4.06 -14.26
N ALA A 121 19.41 -4.10 -14.88
CA ALA A 121 18.23 -3.41 -14.38
C ALA A 121 17.78 -3.96 -13.01
N ALA A 122 17.90 -5.27 -12.77
CA ALA A 122 17.60 -5.87 -11.47
C ALA A 122 18.53 -5.33 -10.38
N MET A 123 19.83 -5.25 -10.67
CA MET A 123 20.82 -4.67 -9.75
C MET A 123 20.57 -3.18 -9.50
N ALA A 124 20.19 -2.42 -10.52
CA ALA A 124 19.86 -1.00 -10.37
C ALA A 124 18.60 -0.79 -9.52
N ALA A 125 17.55 -1.59 -9.74
CA ALA A 125 16.34 -1.57 -8.94
C ALA A 125 16.62 -1.92 -7.47
N TYR A 126 17.45 -2.95 -7.24
CA TYR A 126 17.89 -3.31 -5.89
C TYR A 126 18.64 -2.17 -5.21
N LYS A 127 19.60 -1.56 -5.90
CA LYS A 127 20.37 -0.43 -5.34
C LYS A 127 19.45 0.76 -5.03
N LEU A 128 18.48 1.04 -5.90
CA LEU A 128 17.49 2.08 -5.63
C LEU A 128 16.72 1.80 -4.33
N ASP A 129 16.20 0.58 -4.15
CA ASP A 129 15.48 0.21 -2.93
C ASP A 129 16.39 0.32 -1.69
N GLU A 130 17.67 -0.06 -1.79
CA GLU A 130 18.66 0.02 -0.70
C GLU A 130 18.97 1.48 -0.30
N GLU A 131 19.18 2.37 -1.28
CA GLU A 131 19.41 3.80 -1.02
C GLU A 131 18.16 4.45 -0.41
N MET A 132 16.96 4.11 -0.91
CA MET A 132 15.71 4.63 -0.37
C MET A 132 15.45 4.12 1.06
N ALA A 133 15.88 2.91 1.40
CA ALA A 133 15.77 2.37 2.75
C ALA A 133 16.60 3.17 3.77
N GLN A 134 17.75 3.73 3.37
CA GLN A 134 18.60 4.55 4.26
C GLN A 134 17.90 5.84 4.70
N ILE A 135 17.08 6.43 3.82
CA ILE A 135 16.33 7.66 4.10
C ILE A 135 14.89 7.38 4.56
N ARG A 136 14.54 6.10 4.79
CA ARG A 136 13.18 5.66 5.14
C ARG A 136 12.59 6.42 6.33
N GLU A 137 13.35 6.58 7.41
CA GLU A 137 12.84 7.24 8.62
C GLU A 137 12.46 8.70 8.37
N GLU A 138 13.25 9.41 7.57
CA GLU A 138 13.00 10.81 7.20
C GLU A 138 11.79 10.94 6.26
N VAL A 139 11.65 10.02 5.31
CA VAL A 139 10.49 9.93 4.42
C VAL A 139 9.21 9.68 5.23
N LEU A 140 9.23 8.72 6.16
CA LEU A 140 8.07 8.38 6.99
C LEU A 140 7.68 9.53 7.93
N LYS A 141 8.66 10.22 8.53
CA LYS A 141 8.40 11.41 9.35
C LYS A 141 7.72 12.50 8.52
N SER A 142 8.24 12.79 7.33
CA SER A 142 7.69 13.82 6.45
C SER A 142 6.28 13.48 5.96
N GLN A 143 6.03 12.23 5.58
CA GLN A 143 4.69 11.76 5.20
C GLN A 143 3.70 11.84 6.36
N LYS A 144 4.13 11.51 7.58
CA LYS A 144 3.28 11.60 8.77
C LYS A 144 2.89 13.04 9.07
N VAL A 145 3.85 13.98 9.01
CA VAL A 145 3.58 15.42 9.18
C VAL A 145 2.56 15.90 8.15
N PHE A 146 2.74 15.57 6.87
CA PHE A 146 1.80 15.95 5.82
C PHE A 146 0.40 15.35 6.03
N THR A 147 0.31 14.12 6.53
CA THR A 147 -0.98 13.47 6.83
C THR A 147 -1.67 14.12 8.03
N GLU A 148 -0.90 14.45 9.08
CA GLU A 148 -1.42 15.19 10.24
C GLU A 148 -1.92 16.58 9.85
N GLU A 149 -1.20 17.26 8.98
CA GLU A 149 -1.61 18.55 8.41
C GLU A 149 -2.92 18.45 7.64
N ALA A 150 -3.03 17.50 6.71
CA ALA A 150 -4.24 17.30 5.92
C ALA A 150 -5.46 16.95 6.78
N ASN A 151 -5.27 16.13 7.82
CA ASN A 151 -6.33 15.78 8.76
C ASN A 151 -6.77 17.00 9.57
N LEU A 152 -5.83 17.77 10.13
CA LEU A 152 -6.12 18.99 10.88
C LEU A 152 -6.90 20.00 10.03
N ILE A 153 -6.51 20.19 8.76
CA ILE A 153 -7.23 21.07 7.82
C ILE A 153 -8.67 20.56 7.60
N GLY A 154 -8.84 19.25 7.43
CA GLY A 154 -10.16 18.62 7.31
C GLY A 154 -11.03 18.84 8.55
N ASP A 155 -10.45 18.67 9.74
CA ASP A 155 -11.14 18.86 11.02
C ASP A 155 -11.56 20.31 11.21
N ILE A 156 -10.66 21.27 10.95
CA ILE A 156 -10.97 22.70 10.99
C ILE A 156 -12.13 23.02 10.04
N PHE A 157 -12.08 22.53 8.80
CA PHE A 157 -13.14 22.78 7.82
C PHE A 157 -14.49 22.25 8.30
N ASN A 158 -14.53 21.04 8.84
CA ASN A 158 -15.74 20.45 9.42
C ASN A 158 -16.25 21.28 10.62
N ASN A 159 -15.36 21.74 11.49
CA ASN A 159 -15.69 22.55 12.66
C ASN A 159 -16.29 23.91 12.25
N ILE A 160 -15.71 24.57 11.23
CA ILE A 160 -16.25 25.81 10.68
C ILE A 160 -17.66 25.56 10.09
N GLN A 161 -17.86 24.49 9.32
CA GLN A 161 -19.19 24.16 8.77
C GLN A 161 -20.23 23.91 9.87
N ASN A 162 -19.86 23.20 10.94
CA ASN A 162 -20.73 22.98 12.10
C ASN A 162 -21.10 24.29 12.79
N LEU A 163 -20.17 25.24 12.91
CA LEU A 163 -20.42 26.59 13.44
C LEU A 163 -21.31 27.42 12.52
N ALA A 164 -21.12 27.31 11.20
CA ALA A 164 -21.94 28.00 10.19
C ALA A 164 -23.42 27.61 10.28
N GLY A 165 -23.70 26.33 10.52
CA GLY A 165 -25.06 25.84 10.73
C GLY A 165 -25.74 26.36 12.01
N ARG A 166 -24.98 26.94 12.95
CA ARG A 166 -25.44 27.39 14.27
C ARG A 166 -25.45 28.92 14.48
N ASN A 167 -24.75 29.70 13.64
CA ASN A 167 -24.46 31.13 13.89
C ASN A 167 -24.88 32.08 12.74
N THR A 168 -25.03 33.36 13.07
CA THR A 168 -25.27 34.48 12.14
C THR A 168 -24.04 34.83 11.27
N SER A 169 -24.28 35.28 10.04
CA SER A 169 -23.32 35.38 8.93
C SER A 169 -22.08 36.26 9.14
N GLU A 170 -22.13 37.27 10.02
CA GLU A 170 -21.06 38.28 10.15
C GLU A 170 -19.80 37.74 10.86
N ASN A 171 -19.95 36.87 11.86
CA ASN A 171 -18.82 36.20 12.53
C ASN A 171 -18.16 35.13 11.64
N MET A 172 -18.91 34.57 10.68
CA MET A 172 -18.42 33.48 9.83
C MET A 172 -17.36 33.96 8.84
N ASN A 173 -17.53 35.15 8.26
CA ASN A 173 -16.55 35.71 7.33
C ASN A 173 -15.17 35.88 7.99
N ASN A 174 -15.13 36.38 9.23
CA ASN A 174 -13.89 36.55 9.98
C ASN A 174 -13.22 35.20 10.30
N ILE A 175 -13.99 34.17 10.63
CA ILE A 175 -13.48 32.82 10.87
C ILE A 175 -12.82 32.25 9.60
N TYR A 176 -13.48 32.40 8.44
CA TYR A 176 -12.90 31.96 7.16
C TYR A 176 -11.65 32.76 6.80
N GLU A 177 -11.66 34.09 6.92
CA GLU A 177 -10.48 34.93 6.65
C GLU A 177 -9.30 34.56 7.55
N THR A 178 -9.55 34.32 8.83
CA THR A 178 -8.52 33.90 9.78
C THR A 178 -7.93 32.54 9.39
N PHE A 179 -8.78 31.58 9.05
CA PHE A 179 -8.33 30.26 8.58
C PHE A 179 -7.45 30.38 7.32
N TRP A 180 -7.91 31.10 6.29
CA TRP A 180 -7.17 31.26 5.05
C TRP A 180 -5.80 31.89 5.26
N LYS A 181 -5.72 32.92 6.11
CA LYS A 181 -4.45 33.56 6.47
C LYS A 181 -3.50 32.58 7.16
N LEU A 182 -3.99 31.81 8.12
CA LEU A 182 -3.17 30.83 8.84
C LEU A 182 -2.70 29.67 7.94
N TRP A 183 -3.54 29.28 6.98
CA TRP A 183 -3.21 28.26 5.99
C TRP A 183 -2.13 28.76 5.01
N GLU A 184 -2.23 29.99 4.51
CA GLU A 184 -1.19 30.60 3.65
C GLU A 184 0.15 30.78 4.38
N GLU A 185 0.12 31.07 5.69
CA GLU A 185 1.32 31.15 6.53
C GLU A 185 2.01 29.80 6.75
N ASN A 186 1.37 28.68 6.36
CA ASN A 186 1.85 27.31 6.51
C ASN A 186 2.36 26.98 7.93
N ASN A 187 1.68 27.53 8.95
CA ASN A 187 2.07 27.40 10.35
C ASN A 187 1.14 26.42 11.10
N LEU A 188 1.59 25.17 11.20
CA LEU A 188 0.84 24.07 11.81
C LEU A 188 0.45 24.32 13.27
N ASP A 189 1.31 24.94 14.07
CA ASP A 189 1.03 25.18 15.48
C ASP A 189 -0.11 26.20 15.66
N LYS A 190 -0.11 27.26 14.84
CA LYS A 190 -1.20 28.24 14.84
C LYS A 190 -2.52 27.65 14.32
N LEU A 191 -2.47 26.76 13.32
CA LEU A 191 -3.66 26.05 12.85
C LEU A 191 -4.23 25.14 13.95
N ARG A 192 -3.37 24.45 14.71
CA ARG A 192 -3.80 23.65 15.88
C ARG A 192 -4.44 24.52 16.96
N GLU A 193 -3.84 25.66 17.27
CA GLU A 193 -4.42 26.61 18.24
C GLU A 193 -5.78 27.13 17.78
N PHE A 194 -5.91 27.45 16.49
CA PHE A 194 -7.16 27.89 15.89
C PHE A 194 -8.24 26.81 15.96
N ASP A 195 -7.92 25.55 15.63
CA ASP A 195 -8.86 24.43 15.73
C ASP A 195 -9.38 24.24 17.17
N ASN A 196 -8.48 24.27 18.16
CA ASN A 196 -8.85 24.17 19.57
C ASN A 196 -9.81 25.29 20.01
N ARG A 197 -9.62 26.51 19.49
CA ARG A 197 -10.54 27.64 19.74
C ARG A 197 -11.91 27.42 19.11
N LEU A 198 -11.97 26.86 17.90
CA LEU A 198 -13.24 26.52 17.25
C LEU A 198 -14.01 25.46 18.05
N LEU A 199 -13.31 24.43 18.55
CA LEU A 199 -13.89 23.39 19.41
C LEU A 199 -14.48 23.99 20.70
N HIS A 200 -13.76 24.90 21.35
CA HIS A 200 -14.28 25.59 22.54
C HIS A 200 -15.58 26.36 22.25
N CYS A 201 -15.63 27.08 21.12
CA CYS A 201 -16.84 27.79 20.69
C CYS A 201 -18.02 26.86 20.34
N LEU A 202 -17.74 25.63 19.91
CA LEU A 202 -18.76 24.61 19.66
C LEU A 202 -19.34 24.06 20.98
N ASP A 203 -18.49 23.88 22.00
CA ASP A 203 -18.85 23.34 23.31
C ASP A 203 -19.58 24.35 24.20
N GLU A 204 -19.17 25.62 24.21
CA GLU A 204 -19.83 26.69 24.99
C GLU A 204 -21.28 26.96 24.58
N LYS A 205 -21.70 26.49 23.41
CA LYS A 205 -23.07 26.66 22.89
C LYS A 205 -23.98 25.44 23.10
N ILE A 206 -23.51 24.43 23.83
CA ILE A 206 -24.29 23.24 24.21
C ILE A 206 -24.95 23.41 25.59
N VAL A 207 -24.56 24.44 26.37
CA VAL A 207 -25.15 24.78 27.69
C VAL A 207 -26.23 25.85 27.57
#